data_AF-A1SYT4-F1
#
_entry.id   AF-A1SYT4-F1
#
_cell.length_a   1.000
_cell.length_b   1.000
_cell.length_c   1.000
_cell.angle_alpha   90.00
_cell.angle_beta   90.00
_cell.angle_gamma   90.00
#
_symmetry.space_group_name_H-M   'P 1'
#
loop_
_entity.id
_entity.type
_entity.pdbx_description
1 polymer ?
#
loop_
_entity_poly.entity_id
_entity_poly.type
_entity_poly.pdbx_seq_one_letter_code
_entity_poly.pdbx_strand_id
1 'polypeptide(L)'
;MIGTNYTNKLPKVISEAMKQVSSDDCYLIKRRIKGVTGTGAVLNCHQNVQDLVDRIGGERIGGWLLMRRKELYRHGMYIWMFHSIWKTPEGEYVDVTQSDVYGNEKIATFWYDAKRNADLIEGTAHNHIISLENEKAVQYIAKATNTRLTLGAPYWTESSVRYFTQLDEHNGVYRMLNSDYPQNTKMLEEQYNCRSEGNRLVPNSKDDKVSTQIFFDFSVS
;
A
#
# COMPACT_ATOMS: atom_id res chain seq x y z
N MET A 1 -22.42 -3.36 -4.81
CA MET A 1 -21.89 -3.20 -3.42
C MET A 1 -20.55 -3.91 -3.38
N ILE A 2 -19.48 -3.24 -2.93
CA ILE A 2 -18.09 -3.76 -3.02
C ILE A 2 -17.90 -5.05 -2.20
N GLY A 3 -18.57 -5.16 -1.05
CA GLY A 3 -18.51 -6.33 -0.19
C GLY A 3 -19.36 -6.12 1.05
N THR A 4 -19.13 -6.93 2.09
CA THR A 4 -19.80 -6.74 3.39
C THR A 4 -19.16 -5.56 4.11
N ASN A 5 -19.93 -4.52 4.44
CA ASN A 5 -19.41 -3.37 5.19
C ASN A 5 -18.79 -3.83 6.53
N TYR A 6 -17.59 -3.34 6.79
CA TYR A 6 -16.77 -3.71 7.94
C TYR A 6 -16.25 -2.50 8.72
N THR A 7 -16.53 -1.27 8.29
CA THR A 7 -16.05 -0.02 8.93
C THR A 7 -16.32 -0.02 10.43
N ASN A 8 -17.56 -0.35 10.84
CA ASN A 8 -17.99 -0.32 12.23
C ASN A 8 -17.51 -1.52 13.06
N LYS A 9 -16.77 -2.46 12.46
CA LYS A 9 -16.18 -3.61 13.14
C LYS A 9 -14.70 -3.41 13.45
N LEU A 10 -14.08 -2.39 12.87
CA LEU A 10 -12.73 -1.95 13.25
C LEU A 10 -12.79 -1.19 14.59
N PRO A 11 -11.69 -1.17 15.35
CA PRO A 11 -11.58 -0.24 16.48
C PRO A 11 -11.85 1.18 16.02
N LYS A 12 -12.63 1.94 16.81
CA LYS A 12 -13.07 3.29 16.45
C LYS A 12 -11.92 4.22 16.10
N VAL A 13 -10.83 4.16 16.88
CA VAL A 13 -9.60 4.93 16.63
C VAL A 13 -9.03 4.68 15.24
N ILE A 14 -9.08 3.44 14.75
CA ILE A 14 -8.53 3.04 13.46
C ILE A 14 -9.46 3.44 12.31
N SER A 15 -10.77 3.26 12.47
CA SER A 15 -11.71 3.71 11.44
C SER A 15 -11.74 5.23 11.31
N GLU A 16 -11.63 5.97 12.41
CA GLU A 16 -11.49 7.45 12.40
C GLU A 16 -10.17 7.89 11.75
N ALA A 17 -9.06 7.19 12.00
CA ALA A 17 -7.79 7.43 11.32
C ALA A 17 -7.92 7.27 9.80
N MET A 18 -8.50 6.15 9.35
CA MET A 18 -8.68 5.89 7.92
C MET A 18 -9.71 6.82 7.26
N LYS A 19 -10.69 7.33 7.99
CA LYS A 19 -11.61 8.37 7.48
C LYS A 19 -10.92 9.71 7.18
N GLN A 20 -9.76 9.98 7.79
CA GLN A 20 -8.92 11.13 7.44
C GLN A 20 -8.13 10.89 6.14
N VAL A 21 -7.78 9.63 5.86
CA VAL A 21 -7.11 9.22 4.62
C VAL A 21 -8.07 9.25 3.44
N SER A 22 -9.28 8.72 3.64
CA SER A 22 -10.32 8.54 2.62
C SER A 22 -11.71 8.56 3.24
N SER A 23 -12.65 9.29 2.65
CA SER A 23 -14.03 9.39 3.13
C SER A 23 -14.86 8.11 2.93
N ASP A 24 -14.32 7.15 2.17
CA ASP A 24 -14.94 5.87 1.83
C ASP A 24 -14.90 4.85 2.98
N ASP A 25 -15.46 3.67 2.75
CA ASP A 25 -15.69 2.63 3.76
C ASP A 25 -14.77 1.41 3.63
N CYS A 26 -14.69 0.66 4.73
CA CYS A 26 -14.03 -0.64 4.78
C CYS A 26 -15.01 -1.77 4.49
N TYR A 27 -14.55 -2.76 3.73
CA TYR A 27 -15.32 -3.93 3.33
C TYR A 27 -14.54 -5.22 3.56
N LEU A 28 -15.26 -6.29 3.85
CA LEU A 28 -14.78 -7.65 3.64
C LEU A 28 -15.08 -8.06 2.20
N ILE A 29 -14.04 -8.40 1.45
CA ILE A 29 -14.11 -8.77 0.03
C ILE A 29 -13.63 -10.20 -0.20
N LYS A 30 -14.16 -10.85 -1.23
CA LYS A 30 -13.73 -12.21 -1.61
C LYS A 30 -12.31 -12.17 -2.17
N ARG A 31 -11.51 -13.19 -1.86
CA ARG A 31 -10.20 -13.44 -2.47
C ARG A 31 -10.27 -14.65 -3.41
N ARG A 32 -9.68 -14.52 -4.59
CA ARG A 32 -9.55 -15.60 -5.57
C ARG A 32 -8.13 -16.20 -5.48
N ILE A 33 -8.01 -17.24 -4.66
CA ILE A 33 -6.72 -17.89 -4.34
C ILE A 33 -6.34 -19.05 -5.28
N LYS A 34 -7.19 -19.38 -6.27
CA LYS A 34 -6.98 -20.49 -7.23
C LYS A 34 -7.50 -20.11 -8.61
N GLY A 35 -6.96 -20.76 -9.64
CA GLY A 35 -7.37 -20.62 -11.04
C GLY A 35 -6.59 -19.56 -11.82
N VAL A 36 -6.82 -19.49 -13.14
CA VAL A 36 -6.08 -18.69 -14.14
C VAL A 36 -6.06 -17.18 -13.85
N THR A 37 -6.98 -16.71 -13.01
CA THR A 37 -7.11 -15.30 -12.61
C THR A 37 -6.59 -15.03 -11.20
N GLY A 38 -5.93 -16.02 -10.56
CA GLY A 38 -5.27 -15.89 -9.26
C GLY A 38 -3.80 -16.33 -9.30
N THR A 39 -3.19 -16.40 -10.49
CA THR A 39 -1.78 -16.77 -10.72
C THR A 39 -0.88 -15.56 -11.01
N GLY A 40 -1.35 -14.36 -10.68
CA GLY A 40 -0.59 -13.13 -10.88
C GLY A 40 0.72 -13.11 -10.09
N ALA A 41 1.66 -12.27 -10.52
CA ALA A 41 2.94 -12.12 -9.85
C ALA A 41 2.75 -11.60 -8.42
N VAL A 42 3.50 -12.19 -7.48
CA VAL A 42 3.47 -11.82 -6.06
C VAL A 42 3.81 -10.34 -5.92
N LEU A 43 3.04 -9.62 -5.09
CA LEU A 43 3.18 -8.17 -4.83
C LEU A 43 2.95 -7.23 -6.03
N ASN A 44 2.55 -7.74 -7.20
CA ASN A 44 2.25 -6.91 -8.37
C ASN A 44 0.74 -6.67 -8.57
N CYS A 45 0.04 -6.28 -7.49
CA CYS A 45 -1.43 -6.24 -7.47
C CYS A 45 -2.05 -5.36 -8.57
N HIS A 46 -1.42 -4.22 -8.87
CA HIS A 46 -1.93 -3.27 -9.85
C HIS A 46 -1.86 -3.81 -11.27
N GLN A 47 -0.73 -4.39 -11.67
CA GLN A 47 -0.56 -5.00 -12.98
C GLN A 47 -1.41 -6.27 -13.13
N ASN A 48 -1.42 -7.12 -12.10
CA ASN A 48 -2.23 -8.35 -12.12
C ASN A 48 -3.72 -8.05 -12.39
N VAL A 49 -4.26 -6.99 -11.79
CA VAL A 49 -5.64 -6.58 -12.06
C VAL A 49 -5.77 -5.95 -13.44
N GLN A 50 -4.81 -5.13 -13.87
CA GLN A 50 -4.83 -4.52 -15.20
C GLN A 50 -4.84 -5.58 -16.32
N ASP A 51 -4.02 -6.62 -16.20
CA ASP A 51 -3.97 -7.73 -17.17
C ASP A 51 -5.33 -8.44 -17.30
N LEU A 52 -6.10 -8.52 -16.21
CA LEU A 52 -7.46 -9.07 -16.23
C LEU A 52 -8.44 -8.12 -16.92
N VAL A 53 -8.33 -6.83 -16.63
CA VAL A 53 -9.15 -5.79 -17.27
C VAL A 53 -8.91 -5.79 -18.78
N ASP A 54 -7.65 -5.84 -19.22
CA ASP A 54 -7.31 -5.80 -20.64
C ASP A 54 -7.76 -7.07 -21.39
N ARG A 55 -7.66 -8.24 -20.75
CA ARG A 55 -7.97 -9.53 -21.37
C ARG A 55 -9.44 -9.90 -21.32
N ILE A 56 -10.14 -9.56 -20.24
CA ILE A 56 -11.51 -10.05 -19.94
C ILE A 56 -12.51 -8.88 -19.84
N GLY A 57 -12.04 -7.70 -19.44
CA GLY A 57 -12.88 -6.53 -19.14
C GLY A 57 -13.09 -6.33 -17.64
N GLY A 58 -14.00 -5.42 -17.29
CA GLY A 58 -14.24 -4.98 -15.92
C GLY A 58 -13.42 -3.74 -15.58
N GLU A 59 -13.16 -3.51 -14.29
CA GLU A 59 -12.52 -2.29 -13.80
C GLU A 59 -11.49 -2.59 -12.71
N ARG A 60 -10.39 -1.83 -12.71
CA ARG A 60 -9.44 -1.79 -11.58
C ARG A 60 -9.96 -0.81 -10.52
N ILE A 61 -10.08 -1.31 -9.30
CA ILE A 61 -10.59 -0.54 -8.16
C ILE A 61 -9.45 -0.34 -7.15
N GLY A 62 -9.19 0.92 -6.80
CA GLY A 62 -8.16 1.33 -5.86
C GLY A 62 -8.64 1.39 -4.41
N GLY A 63 -7.70 1.29 -3.48
CA GLY A 63 -7.93 1.37 -2.05
C GLY A 63 -6.75 0.83 -1.25
N TRP A 64 -6.98 0.45 0.00
CA TRP A 64 -5.96 -0.16 0.85
C TRP A 64 -6.38 -1.50 1.42
N LEU A 65 -5.47 -2.46 1.35
CA LEU A 65 -5.59 -3.78 1.93
C LEU A 65 -4.92 -3.81 3.32
N LEU A 66 -5.63 -4.29 4.34
CA LEU A 66 -5.05 -4.43 5.69
C LEU A 66 -3.97 -5.51 5.70
N MET A 67 -2.75 -5.22 6.15
CA MET A 67 -1.73 -6.23 6.38
C MET A 67 -2.07 -7.07 7.62
N ARG A 68 -2.87 -8.13 7.45
CA ARG A 68 -3.39 -8.99 8.53
C ARG A 68 -2.36 -9.94 9.17
N ARG A 69 -1.16 -9.44 9.48
CA ARG A 69 -0.22 -10.18 10.32
C ARG A 69 -0.74 -10.18 11.76
N LYS A 70 -1.01 -11.37 12.31
CA LYS A 70 -1.62 -11.56 13.63
C LYS A 70 -0.90 -10.82 14.75
N GLU A 71 0.43 -10.84 14.71
CA GLU A 71 1.28 -10.14 15.67
C GLU A 71 1.05 -8.61 15.65
N LEU A 72 0.86 -8.01 14.47
CA LEU A 72 0.75 -6.55 14.35
C LEU A 72 -0.57 -6.04 14.92
N TYR A 73 -1.69 -6.55 14.41
CA TYR A 73 -3.01 -6.03 14.82
C TYR A 73 -3.33 -6.38 16.29
N ARG A 74 -2.84 -7.53 16.81
CA ARG A 74 -2.98 -7.86 18.26
C ARG A 74 -2.21 -6.89 19.14
N HIS A 75 -1.19 -6.23 18.60
CA HIS A 75 -0.45 -5.18 19.28
C HIS A 75 -0.95 -3.78 18.95
N GLY A 76 -2.09 -3.65 18.25
CA GLY A 76 -2.69 -2.37 17.91
C GLY A 76 -2.02 -1.63 16.75
N MET A 77 -1.24 -2.33 15.92
CA MET A 77 -0.61 -1.75 14.72
C MET A 77 -1.41 -2.13 13.48
N TYR A 78 -1.94 -1.14 12.78
CA TYR A 78 -2.73 -1.33 11.56
C TYR A 78 -2.00 -0.70 10.39
N ILE A 79 -1.53 -1.55 9.47
CA ILE A 79 -0.83 -1.14 8.26
C ILE A 79 -1.70 -1.49 7.08
N TRP A 80 -1.98 -0.50 6.26
CA TRP A 80 -2.87 -0.55 5.10
C TRP A 80 -2.01 -0.36 3.86
N MET A 81 -1.83 -1.44 3.10
CA MET A 81 -1.07 -1.46 1.85
C MET A 81 -1.94 -0.92 0.72
N PHE A 82 -1.47 0.06 -0.04
CA PHE A 82 -2.22 0.50 -1.23
C PHE A 82 -2.32 -0.67 -2.21
N HIS A 83 -3.54 -0.94 -2.68
CA HIS A 83 -3.86 -2.20 -3.33
C HIS A 83 -4.92 -2.02 -4.41
N SER A 84 -4.87 -2.87 -5.42
CA SER A 84 -5.92 -2.94 -6.44
C SER A 84 -6.69 -4.25 -6.37
N ILE A 85 -8.01 -4.14 -6.51
CA ILE A 85 -8.92 -5.26 -6.66
C ILE A 85 -9.62 -5.17 -8.01
N TRP A 86 -10.13 -6.29 -8.50
CA TRP A 86 -10.84 -6.36 -9.77
C TRP A 86 -12.34 -6.32 -9.54
N LYS A 87 -13.04 -5.40 -10.21
CA LYS A 87 -14.48 -5.49 -10.42
C LYS A 87 -14.69 -6.20 -11.76
N THR A 88 -15.24 -7.41 -11.71
CA THR A 88 -15.47 -8.23 -12.92
C THR A 88 -16.52 -7.60 -13.84
N PRO A 89 -16.61 -8.02 -15.11
CA PRO A 89 -17.68 -7.59 -16.01
C PRO A 89 -19.09 -7.84 -15.46
N GLU A 90 -19.26 -8.89 -14.65
CA GLU A 90 -20.52 -9.24 -13.97
C GLU A 90 -20.79 -8.39 -12.72
N GLY A 91 -19.86 -7.50 -12.35
CA GLY A 91 -20.00 -6.58 -11.21
C GLY A 91 -19.59 -7.16 -9.86
N GLU A 92 -18.92 -8.31 -9.81
CA GLU A 92 -18.33 -8.83 -8.58
C GLU A 92 -16.99 -8.16 -8.26
N TYR A 93 -16.72 -7.91 -6.99
CA TYR A 93 -15.44 -7.35 -6.53
C TYR A 93 -14.60 -8.44 -5.88
N VAL A 94 -13.41 -8.66 -6.43
CA VAL A 94 -12.51 -9.75 -6.00
C VAL A 94 -11.07 -9.27 -5.91
N ASP A 95 -10.41 -9.63 -4.81
CA ASP A 95 -8.96 -9.57 -4.74
C ASP A 95 -8.37 -10.81 -5.42
N VAL A 96 -7.58 -10.58 -6.45
CA VAL A 96 -6.96 -11.61 -7.29
C VAL A 96 -5.47 -11.80 -7.01
N THR A 97 -4.92 -11.00 -6.08
CA THR A 97 -3.49 -11.00 -5.84
C THR A 97 -3.11 -12.05 -4.80
N GLN A 98 -2.09 -12.85 -5.13
CA GLN A 98 -1.46 -13.72 -4.16
C GLN A 98 -0.71 -12.87 -3.13
N SER A 99 -0.89 -13.19 -1.86
CA SER A 99 -0.33 -12.42 -0.75
C SER A 99 0.12 -13.38 0.34
N ASP A 100 1.41 -13.34 0.67
CA ASP A 100 1.98 -14.10 1.78
C ASP A 100 1.37 -13.67 3.12
N VAL A 101 0.94 -12.41 3.23
CA VAL A 101 0.34 -11.86 4.45
C VAL A 101 -1.02 -12.48 4.73
N TYR A 102 -1.80 -12.74 3.68
CA TYR A 102 -3.10 -13.39 3.81
C TYR A 102 -3.04 -14.91 3.61
N GLY A 103 -1.97 -15.43 3.01
CA GLY A 103 -1.86 -16.83 2.61
C GLY A 103 -3.12 -17.30 1.87
N ASN A 104 -3.72 -18.39 2.36
CA ASN A 104 -4.91 -19.03 1.79
C ASN A 104 -6.24 -18.48 2.33
N GLU A 105 -6.24 -17.35 3.04
CA GLU A 105 -7.48 -16.71 3.49
C GLU A 105 -8.37 -16.35 2.30
N LYS A 106 -9.67 -16.65 2.40
CA LYS A 106 -10.63 -16.40 1.31
C LYS A 106 -11.26 -15.02 1.35
N ILE A 107 -10.95 -14.24 2.38
CA ILE A 107 -11.52 -12.92 2.63
C ILE A 107 -10.41 -11.92 2.94
N ALA A 108 -10.45 -10.78 2.27
CA ALA A 108 -9.60 -9.64 2.50
C ALA A 108 -10.36 -8.52 3.23
N THR A 109 -9.63 -7.69 3.96
CA THR A 109 -10.18 -6.49 4.59
C THR A 109 -9.64 -5.30 3.81
N PHE A 110 -10.52 -4.60 3.12
CA PHE A 110 -10.16 -3.61 2.11
C PHE A 110 -10.89 -2.30 2.38
N TRP A 111 -10.13 -1.22 2.54
CA TRP A 111 -10.64 0.13 2.59
C TRP A 111 -10.72 0.68 1.17
N TYR A 112 -11.93 0.90 0.66
CA TYR A 112 -12.10 1.44 -0.69
C TYR A 112 -11.59 2.88 -0.77
N ASP A 113 -11.04 3.29 -1.92
CA ASP A 113 -10.79 4.70 -2.20
C ASP A 113 -11.26 5.07 -3.61
N ALA A 114 -12.24 5.97 -3.68
CA ALA A 114 -12.78 6.43 -4.95
C ALA A 114 -11.88 7.42 -5.70
N LYS A 115 -10.92 8.05 -5.01
CA LYS A 115 -10.12 9.17 -5.53
C LYS A 115 -8.75 8.74 -6.04
N ARG A 116 -8.15 7.71 -5.43
CA ARG A 116 -6.78 7.27 -5.72
C ARG A 116 -6.77 5.98 -6.51
N ASN A 117 -5.90 5.94 -7.52
CA ASN A 117 -5.60 4.74 -8.29
C ASN A 117 -4.10 4.71 -8.62
N ALA A 118 -3.57 3.53 -8.92
CA ALA A 118 -2.23 3.43 -9.50
C ALA A 118 -2.28 3.91 -10.96
N ASP A 119 -1.22 4.58 -11.40
CA ASP A 119 -1.01 4.98 -12.78
C ASP A 119 0.08 4.07 -13.38
N LEU A 120 -0.33 3.13 -14.22
CA LEU A 120 0.59 2.18 -14.86
C LEU A 120 1.19 2.71 -16.15
N ILE A 121 0.82 3.91 -16.59
CA ILE A 121 1.50 4.60 -17.69
C ILE A 121 2.72 5.32 -17.13
N GLU A 122 2.52 6.06 -16.03
CA GLU A 122 3.58 6.81 -15.35
C GLU A 122 4.38 5.96 -14.34
N GLY A 123 3.92 4.75 -14.04
CA GLY A 123 4.54 3.86 -13.06
C GLY A 123 4.47 4.42 -11.65
N THR A 124 3.31 4.95 -11.25
CA THR A 124 3.10 5.51 -9.91
C THR A 124 2.00 4.80 -9.15
N ALA A 125 2.15 4.77 -7.83
CA ALA A 125 1.17 4.25 -6.89
C ALA A 125 1.28 5.00 -5.56
N HIS A 126 0.62 4.52 -4.51
CA HIS A 126 0.61 5.20 -3.21
C HIS A 126 1.29 4.37 -2.12
N ASN A 127 1.98 5.09 -1.24
CA ASN A 127 2.58 4.56 -0.03
C ASN A 127 1.52 3.90 0.87
N HIS A 128 2.00 3.08 1.79
CA HIS A 128 1.13 2.44 2.77
C HIS A 128 0.69 3.47 3.81
N ILE A 129 -0.38 3.17 4.53
CA ILE A 129 -0.81 3.93 5.70
C ILE A 129 -0.56 3.11 6.95
N ILE A 130 -0.03 3.74 7.99
CA ILE A 130 0.01 3.17 9.34
C ILE A 130 -0.84 4.00 10.29
N SER A 131 -1.56 3.31 11.18
CA SER A 131 -2.27 3.91 12.32
C SER A 131 -2.13 3.02 13.55
N LEU A 132 -2.06 3.64 14.72
CA LEU A 132 -1.77 2.96 15.98
C LEU A 132 -2.96 3.09 16.93
N GLU A 133 -3.47 1.96 17.39
CA GLU A 133 -4.69 1.86 18.20
C GLU A 133 -4.45 2.25 19.68
N ASN A 134 -3.25 2.01 20.20
CA ASN A 134 -2.96 2.12 21.63
C ASN A 134 -1.50 2.53 21.92
N GLU A 135 -1.25 2.97 23.15
CA GLU A 135 0.07 3.44 23.60
C GLU A 135 1.17 2.38 23.50
N LYS A 136 0.83 1.09 23.66
CA LYS A 136 1.80 0.01 23.50
C LYS A 136 2.31 -0.06 22.05
N ALA A 137 1.43 0.13 21.08
CA ALA A 137 1.79 0.22 19.66
C ALA A 137 2.71 1.43 19.40
N VAL A 138 2.36 2.60 19.97
CA VAL A 138 3.16 3.84 19.87
C VAL A 138 4.56 3.63 20.43
N GLN A 139 4.68 3.04 21.62
CA GLN A 139 5.97 2.74 22.25
C GLN A 139 6.78 1.74 21.44
N TYR A 140 6.13 0.73 20.86
CA TYR A 140 6.81 -0.27 20.03
C TYR A 140 7.43 0.37 18.78
N ILE A 141 6.65 1.16 18.03
CA ILE A 141 7.16 1.89 16.86
C ILE A 141 8.27 2.86 17.25
N ALA A 142 8.08 3.64 18.33
CA ALA A 142 9.09 4.58 18.81
C ALA A 142 10.41 3.87 19.15
N LYS A 143 10.36 2.71 19.80
CA LYS A 143 11.56 1.93 20.12
C LYS A 143 12.23 1.35 18.86
N ALA A 144 11.45 0.90 17.88
CA ALA A 144 11.97 0.24 16.68
C ALA A 144 12.54 1.23 15.66
N THR A 145 11.99 2.44 15.58
CA THR A 145 12.25 3.40 14.49
C THR A 145 12.79 4.74 14.97
N ASN A 146 12.91 4.93 16.29
CA ASN A 146 13.23 6.21 16.91
C ASN A 146 12.27 7.36 16.53
N THR A 147 11.05 7.00 16.10
CA THR A 147 10.01 7.96 15.66
C THR A 147 8.77 7.81 16.52
N ARG A 148 8.32 8.90 17.14
CA ARG A 148 7.12 8.90 17.98
C ARG A 148 5.90 9.33 17.16
N LEU A 149 5.06 8.36 16.80
CA LEU A 149 3.80 8.61 16.13
C LEU A 149 2.69 8.97 17.14
N THR A 150 1.70 9.74 16.68
CA THR A 150 0.53 10.07 17.48
C THR A 150 -0.49 8.93 17.42
N LEU A 151 -1.03 8.55 18.58
CA LEU A 151 -2.10 7.56 18.69
C LEU A 151 -3.29 7.96 17.81
N GLY A 152 -3.80 7.04 17.00
CA GLY A 152 -4.95 7.27 16.12
C GLY A 152 -4.71 8.23 14.93
N ALA A 153 -3.52 8.78 14.77
CA ALA A 153 -3.19 9.56 13.58
C ALA A 153 -2.71 8.63 12.45
N PRO A 154 -3.19 8.81 11.21
CA PRO A 154 -2.65 8.12 10.05
C PRO A 154 -1.34 8.77 9.58
N TYR A 155 -0.40 7.95 9.15
CA TYR A 155 0.85 8.39 8.53
C TYR A 155 1.10 7.64 7.23
N TRP A 156 1.72 8.30 6.26
CA TRP A 156 2.35 7.60 5.15
C TRP A 156 3.54 6.79 5.67
N THR A 157 3.69 5.58 5.14
CA THR A 157 4.84 4.73 5.42
C THR A 157 5.27 3.97 4.17
N GLU A 158 6.58 3.81 4.01
CA GLU A 158 7.15 2.93 2.99
C GLU A 158 6.98 1.45 3.36
N SER A 159 7.18 0.55 2.39
CA SER A 159 6.83 -0.87 2.47
C SER A 159 7.53 -1.66 3.60
N SER A 160 8.71 -1.20 4.04
CA SER A 160 9.47 -1.75 5.16
C SER A 160 9.09 -1.18 6.52
N VAL A 161 8.22 -0.16 6.55
CA VAL A 161 7.65 0.43 7.77
C VAL A 161 8.72 1.01 8.71
N ARG A 162 9.73 1.67 8.15
CA ARG A 162 10.83 2.30 8.91
C ARG A 162 10.70 3.82 8.98
N TYR A 163 10.13 4.43 7.96
CA TYR A 163 9.98 5.87 7.84
C TYR A 163 8.52 6.26 7.80
N PHE A 164 8.20 7.39 8.43
CA PHE A 164 6.84 7.92 8.53
C PHE A 164 6.82 9.41 8.20
N THR A 165 5.77 9.86 7.52
CA THR A 165 5.50 11.29 7.28
C THR A 165 4.01 11.56 7.37
N GLN A 166 3.64 12.79 7.73
CA GLN A 166 2.25 13.19 7.89
C GLN A 166 1.53 13.26 6.53
N LEU A 167 0.19 13.20 6.54
CA LEU A 167 -0.60 13.22 5.30
C LEU A 167 -0.54 14.56 4.55
N ASP A 168 -0.19 15.65 5.23
CA ASP A 168 -0.04 16.99 4.67
C ASP A 168 1.40 17.32 4.24
N GLU A 169 2.38 16.58 4.75
CA GLU A 169 3.80 16.71 4.38
C GLU A 169 4.13 15.99 3.06
N HIS A 170 3.36 14.97 2.68
CA HIS A 170 3.57 14.19 1.47
C HIS A 170 2.23 13.77 0.86
N ASN A 171 2.11 13.72 -0.47
CA ASN A 171 0.86 13.32 -1.15
C ASN A 171 0.63 11.80 -1.20
N GLY A 172 1.62 11.03 -0.72
CA GLY A 172 1.61 9.58 -0.68
C GLY A 172 2.05 8.92 -2.00
N VAL A 173 2.24 9.64 -3.09
CA VAL A 173 2.60 9.06 -4.39
C VAL A 173 4.06 8.64 -4.41
N TYR A 174 4.33 7.40 -4.80
CA TYR A 174 5.67 6.92 -5.12
C TYR A 174 5.77 6.51 -6.58
N ARG A 175 7.01 6.47 -7.09
CA ARG A 175 7.37 6.02 -8.43
C ARG A 175 8.04 4.65 -8.39
N MET A 176 7.61 3.77 -9.27
CA MET A 176 8.15 2.41 -9.41
C MET A 176 9.47 2.47 -10.18
N LEU A 177 10.51 1.82 -9.62
CA LEU A 177 11.82 1.71 -10.22
C LEU A 177 12.02 0.32 -10.83
N ASN A 178 11.61 0.16 -12.08
CA ASN A 178 11.84 -1.05 -12.87
C ASN A 178 12.03 -0.69 -14.35
N SER A 179 12.30 -1.70 -15.18
CA SER A 179 12.59 -1.53 -16.61
C SER A 179 11.45 -0.94 -17.43
N ASP A 180 10.21 -1.04 -16.94
CA ASP A 180 9.03 -0.56 -17.66
C ASP A 180 8.88 0.97 -17.53
N TYR A 181 9.55 1.57 -16.53
CA TYR A 181 9.49 3.01 -16.24
C TYR A 181 10.89 3.67 -16.19
N PRO A 182 11.66 3.64 -17.30
CA PRO A 182 13.01 4.21 -17.32
C PRO A 182 13.06 5.70 -16.99
N GLN A 183 11.97 6.44 -17.22
CA GLN A 183 11.83 7.83 -16.82
C GLN A 183 11.92 8.01 -15.29
N ASN A 184 11.38 7.07 -14.51
CA ASN A 184 11.43 7.15 -13.05
C ASN A 184 12.86 6.95 -12.54
N THR A 185 13.65 6.10 -13.18
CA THR A 185 15.09 5.95 -12.86
C THR A 185 15.87 7.23 -13.13
N LYS A 186 15.60 7.92 -14.24
CA LYS A 186 16.24 9.22 -14.52
C LYS A 186 15.86 10.27 -13.48
N MET A 187 14.58 10.32 -13.09
CA MET A 187 14.12 11.24 -12.04
C MET A 187 14.79 10.97 -10.69
N LEU A 188 15.01 9.71 -10.32
CA LEU A 188 15.76 9.35 -9.12
C LEU A 188 17.19 9.92 -9.15
N GLU A 189 17.88 9.74 -10.27
CA GLU A 189 19.25 10.24 -10.46
C GLU A 189 19.29 11.77 -10.40
N GLU A 190 18.36 12.46 -11.08
CA GLU A 190 18.31 13.92 -11.13
C GLU A 190 17.94 14.56 -9.79
N GLN A 191 16.99 13.98 -9.05
CA GLN A 191 16.48 14.56 -7.80
C GLN A 191 17.35 14.22 -6.58
N TYR A 192 17.89 13.00 -6.55
CA TYR A 192 18.53 12.45 -5.35
C TYR A 192 19.98 12.03 -5.58
N ASN A 193 20.51 12.15 -6.80
CA ASN A 193 21.84 11.62 -7.18
C ASN A 193 22.03 10.17 -6.73
N CYS A 194 20.96 9.37 -6.84
CA CYS A 194 20.93 7.97 -6.46
C CYS A 194 20.62 7.10 -7.67
N ARG A 195 21.03 5.82 -7.60
CA ARG A 195 20.65 4.78 -8.55
C ARG A 195 20.01 3.60 -7.82
N SER A 196 19.25 2.80 -8.55
CA SER A 196 18.74 1.52 -8.05
C SER A 196 19.74 0.39 -8.34
N GLU A 197 20.10 -0.40 -7.33
CA GLU A 197 20.89 -1.62 -7.46
C GLU A 197 20.15 -2.80 -6.83
N GLY A 198 19.41 -3.55 -7.66
CA GLY A 198 18.47 -4.56 -7.17
C GLY A 198 17.40 -3.90 -6.31
N ASN A 199 17.25 -4.38 -5.06
CA ASN A 199 16.23 -3.87 -4.13
C ASN A 199 16.79 -2.79 -3.19
N ARG A 200 17.76 -1.99 -3.66
CA ARG A 200 18.42 -0.96 -2.86
C ARG A 200 18.62 0.32 -3.66
N LEU A 201 18.48 1.44 -2.97
CA LEU A 201 18.88 2.76 -3.46
C LEU A 201 20.30 3.05 -2.99
N VAL A 202 21.17 3.41 -3.92
CA VAL A 202 22.60 3.64 -3.67
C VAL A 202 22.96 5.04 -4.18
N PRO A 203 23.51 5.92 -3.33
CA PRO A 203 24.00 7.21 -3.79
C PRO A 203 25.16 7.05 -4.78
N ASN A 204 25.22 7.94 -5.76
CA ASN A 204 26.28 7.96 -6.77
C ASN A 204 27.59 8.53 -6.22
N SER A 205 27.52 9.35 -5.18
CA SER A 205 28.68 9.85 -4.43
C SER A 205 28.70 9.28 -3.01
N LYS A 206 29.88 8.89 -2.52
CA LYS A 206 30.05 8.33 -1.17
C LYS A 206 29.81 9.34 -0.06
N ASP A 207 29.90 10.63 -0.37
CA ASP A 207 29.80 11.72 0.60
C ASP A 207 28.38 12.31 0.69
N ASP A 208 27.45 11.85 -0.16
CA ASP A 208 26.10 12.39 -0.22
C ASP A 208 25.25 11.86 0.95
N LYS A 209 24.66 12.80 1.69
CA LYS A 209 23.59 12.47 2.64
C LYS A 209 22.31 12.22 1.85
N VAL A 210 21.86 10.97 1.83
CA VAL A 210 20.59 10.60 1.20
C VAL A 210 19.42 11.03 2.10
N SER A 211 18.53 11.87 1.56
CA SER A 211 17.29 12.24 2.24
C SER A 211 16.40 11.02 2.44
N THR A 212 15.76 10.90 3.61
CA THR A 212 14.76 9.84 3.84
C THR A 212 13.51 10.00 2.98
N GLN A 213 13.27 11.17 2.39
CA GLN A 213 12.15 11.41 1.46
C GLN A 213 12.20 10.48 0.24
N ILE A 214 13.40 10.07 -0.19
CA ILE A 214 13.59 9.17 -1.32
C ILE A 214 12.78 7.87 -1.20
N PHE A 215 12.57 7.39 0.04
CA PHE A 215 11.84 6.14 0.30
C PHE A 215 10.33 6.29 0.19
N PHE A 216 9.81 7.53 0.20
CA PHE A 216 8.40 7.83 -0.08
C PHE A 216 8.19 8.15 -1.55
N ASP A 217 9.18 8.77 -2.21
CA ASP A 217 9.07 9.19 -3.60
C ASP A 217 9.33 8.04 -4.57
N PHE A 218 10.15 7.06 -4.18
CA PHE A 218 10.58 5.96 -5.03
C PHE A 218 10.51 4.61 -4.32
N SER A 219 10.01 3.61 -5.05
CA SER A 219 9.94 2.23 -4.59
C SER A 219 10.81 1.33 -5.46
N VAL A 220 11.79 0.69 -4.83
CA VAL A 220 12.53 -0.43 -5.39
C VAL A 220 11.65 -1.67 -5.28
N SER A 221 11.22 -2.21 -6.42
CA SER A 221 10.38 -3.42 -6.48
C SER A 221 11.15 -4.66 -6.03
#